data_AF-A0A1F7IZ53-F1
#
_entry.id   AF-A0A1F7IZ53-F1
#
_cell.length_a   1.000
_cell.length_b   1.000
_cell.length_c   1.000
_cell.angle_alpha   90.00
_cell.angle_beta   90.00
_cell.angle_gamma   90.00
#
_symmetry.space_group_name_H-M   'P 1'
#
loop_
_entity.id
_entity.type
_entity.pdbx_description
1 polymer ?
#
loop_
_entity_poly.entity_id
_entity_poly.type
_entity_poly.pdbx_seq_one_letter_code
_entity_poly.pdbx_strand_id
1 'polypeptide(L)'
;MTHVELKSQTPIAPDILNIPDIPFLKELLRQSDSIVHPSMLQINTRVLLNELSKKYGRPLTLAQLPDDELARITDGFDMIWFMGIYEPSTAARNSALNYIDEYRGKFPDLDPDDVVASPFAVHSYSPSPDVATSWQEWDERIVQRLHSMNKKVVLDFVPNHVAPDHQWVNENPEYVVTFTPEEAQNYNQFEYELRNGPNGDQKAIAHGKDGLSFWTDTVQLNYANPDLQESQLQQALELSRHCDGVRCDMAHLMLSNAFERN
;
A
#
# COMPACT_ATOMS: atom_id res chain seq x y z
N MET A 1 2.05 37.98 -25.03
CA MET A 1 2.53 37.93 -23.63
C MET A 1 1.49 38.63 -22.77
N THR A 2 0.69 37.85 -22.07
CA THR A 2 -0.27 38.33 -21.09
C THR A 2 -0.13 37.37 -19.93
N HIS A 3 0.62 37.80 -18.90
CA HIS A 3 0.75 37.07 -17.65
C HIS A 3 -0.51 37.33 -16.82
N VAL A 4 -1.23 36.27 -16.49
CA VAL A 4 -2.30 36.26 -15.50
C VAL A 4 -1.74 35.53 -14.28
N GLU A 5 -1.34 36.28 -13.25
CA GLU A 5 -1.06 35.73 -11.93
C GLU A 5 -2.39 35.39 -11.24
N LEU A 6 -2.69 34.11 -11.10
CA LEU A 6 -3.72 33.65 -10.18
C LEU A 6 -3.10 33.56 -8.78
N LYS A 7 -3.35 34.58 -7.96
CA LYS A 7 -3.13 34.50 -6.51
C LYS A 7 -4.22 33.61 -5.89
N SER A 8 -3.96 32.32 -5.74
CA SER A 8 -4.69 31.50 -4.76
C SER A 8 -3.91 31.47 -3.45
N GLN A 9 -4.07 32.52 -2.64
CA GLN A 9 -3.76 32.44 -1.22
C GLN A 9 -4.99 31.92 -0.50
N THR A 10 -5.18 30.60 -0.50
CA THR A 10 -5.98 29.97 0.54
C THR A 10 -4.98 29.57 1.63
N PRO A 11 -4.98 30.20 2.80
CA PRO A 11 -4.14 29.76 3.90
C PRO A 11 -4.59 28.35 4.28
N ILE A 12 -3.66 27.40 4.20
CA ILE A 12 -3.80 26.08 4.83
C ILE A 12 -4.12 26.35 6.30
N ALA A 13 -5.23 25.82 6.80
CA ALA A 13 -5.66 26.01 8.18
C ALA A 13 -4.51 25.63 9.13
N PRO A 14 -4.16 26.46 10.13
CA PRO A 14 -3.05 26.19 11.06
C PRO A 14 -3.23 24.93 11.91
N ASP A 15 -4.42 24.33 11.93
CA ASP A 15 -4.83 23.34 12.92
C ASP A 15 -4.56 21.87 12.53
N ILE A 16 -3.97 21.60 11.35
CA ILE A 16 -3.62 20.23 10.92
C ILE A 16 -2.28 19.75 11.53
N LEU A 17 -1.52 20.62 12.19
CA LEU A 17 -0.23 20.28 12.80
C LEU A 17 -0.27 20.09 14.33
N ASN A 18 -1.41 19.71 14.90
CA ASN A 18 -1.40 19.02 16.19
C ASN A 18 -0.99 17.54 16.01
N ILE A 19 0.12 17.31 15.31
CA ILE A 19 0.83 16.02 15.40
C ILE A 19 1.21 15.92 16.88
N PRO A 20 0.76 14.87 17.62
CA PRO A 20 1.17 14.69 19.00
C PRO A 20 2.69 14.80 19.09
N ASP A 21 3.22 15.32 20.20
CA ASP A 21 4.67 15.23 20.43
C ASP A 21 5.02 13.75 20.57
N ILE A 22 5.32 13.09 19.44
CA ILE A 22 5.67 11.67 19.34
C ILE A 22 7.18 11.63 19.55
N PRO A 23 7.67 11.29 20.76
CA PRO A 23 9.10 11.40 21.07
C PRO A 23 9.95 10.50 20.16
N PHE A 24 9.38 9.40 19.67
CA PHE A 24 9.99 8.51 18.70
C PHE A 24 10.30 9.17 17.35
N LEU A 25 9.46 10.08 16.83
CA LEU A 25 9.75 10.78 15.56
C LEU A 25 10.98 11.69 15.68
N LYS A 26 11.20 12.29 16.86
CA LYS A 26 12.40 13.10 17.14
C LYS A 26 13.66 12.23 17.20
N GLU A 27 13.56 11.01 17.75
CA GLU A 27 14.65 10.02 17.76
C GLU A 27 15.01 9.58 16.33
N LEU A 28 13.99 9.32 15.49
CA LEU A 28 14.13 8.91 14.09
C LEU A 28 14.87 9.96 13.25
N LEU A 29 14.46 11.23 13.38
CA LEU A 29 15.09 12.34 12.68
C LEU A 29 16.55 12.56 13.11
N ARG A 30 16.87 12.28 14.38
CA ARG A 30 18.23 12.44 14.92
C ARG A 30 19.21 11.39 14.40
N GLN A 31 18.72 10.25 13.91
CA GLN A 31 19.55 9.21 13.29
C GLN A 31 19.88 9.50 11.81
N SER A 32 19.22 10.49 11.20
CA SER A 32 19.41 10.84 9.77
C SER A 32 20.72 11.58 9.47
N ASP A 33 21.44 12.05 10.50
CA ASP A 33 22.64 12.90 10.36
C ASP A 33 23.91 12.14 9.90
N SER A 34 23.86 10.82 9.70
CA SER A 34 25.07 10.00 9.46
C SER A 34 25.31 9.52 8.03
N ILE A 35 24.31 9.54 7.14
CA ILE A 35 24.43 8.95 5.80
C ILE A 35 24.51 10.04 4.73
N VAL A 36 25.73 10.35 4.32
CA VAL A 36 25.99 11.25 3.19
C VAL A 36 25.79 10.44 1.90
N HIS A 37 24.64 10.62 1.25
CA HIS A 37 24.14 9.88 0.07
C HIS A 37 23.57 8.48 0.38
N PRO A 38 22.36 8.40 0.98
CA PRO A 38 21.75 7.13 1.33
C PRO A 38 21.28 6.38 0.07
N SER A 39 21.49 5.07 0.06
CA SER A 39 21.09 4.15 -1.00
C SER A 39 19.92 3.28 -0.54
N MET A 40 18.98 2.98 -1.45
CA MET A 40 17.81 2.16 -1.16
C MET A 40 17.73 0.96 -2.11
N LEU A 41 17.46 -0.22 -1.56
CA LEU A 41 17.09 -1.41 -2.31
C LEU A 41 15.59 -1.67 -2.16
N GLN A 42 14.87 -1.64 -3.28
CA GLN A 42 13.51 -2.16 -3.35
C GLN A 42 13.55 -3.67 -3.63
N ILE A 43 12.83 -4.44 -2.82
CA ILE A 43 12.68 -5.89 -2.97
C ILE A 43 11.21 -6.21 -3.21
N ASN A 44 10.89 -6.93 -4.28
CA ASN A 44 9.61 -7.63 -4.39
C ASN A 44 9.67 -8.88 -3.50
N THR A 45 9.12 -8.77 -2.29
CA THR A 45 9.27 -9.78 -1.23
C THR A 45 8.71 -11.13 -1.64
N ARG A 46 7.56 -11.14 -2.33
CA ARG A 46 6.89 -12.38 -2.75
C ARG A 46 7.72 -13.14 -3.78
N VAL A 47 8.29 -12.44 -4.77
CA VAL A 47 9.18 -13.04 -5.78
C VAL A 47 10.45 -13.58 -5.12
N LEU A 48 11.05 -12.80 -4.22
CA LEU A 48 12.25 -13.22 -3.49
C LEU A 48 11.99 -14.51 -2.70
N LEU A 49 10.90 -14.57 -1.93
CA LEU A 49 10.57 -15.73 -1.11
C LEU A 49 10.24 -16.97 -1.94
N ASN A 50 9.59 -16.81 -3.10
CA ASN A 50 9.37 -17.91 -4.03
C ASN A 50 10.69 -18.51 -4.52
N GLU A 51 11.63 -17.67 -4.97
CA GLU A 51 12.92 -18.12 -5.47
C GLU A 51 13.80 -18.74 -4.38
N LEU A 52 13.79 -18.17 -3.17
CA LEU A 52 14.50 -18.74 -2.04
C LEU A 52 13.86 -20.07 -1.59
N SER A 53 12.54 -20.16 -1.57
CA SER A 53 11.87 -21.42 -1.21
C SER A 53 12.23 -22.56 -2.15
N LYS A 54 12.34 -22.27 -3.46
CA LYS A 54 12.85 -23.22 -4.46
C LYS A 54 14.32 -23.57 -4.21
N LYS A 55 15.18 -22.57 -3.99
CA LYS A 55 16.62 -22.76 -3.70
C LYS A 55 16.86 -23.68 -2.50
N TYR A 56 16.09 -23.51 -1.43
CA TYR A 56 16.24 -24.27 -0.19
C TYR A 56 15.37 -25.54 -0.12
N GLY A 57 14.54 -25.79 -1.15
CA GLY A 57 13.68 -26.98 -1.23
C GLY A 57 12.58 -27.04 -0.16
N ARG A 58 12.20 -25.91 0.44
CA ARG A 58 11.12 -25.79 1.43
C ARG A 58 10.54 -24.38 1.43
N PRO A 59 9.27 -24.19 1.81
CA PRO A 59 8.73 -22.86 2.07
C PRO A 59 9.59 -22.11 3.10
N LEU A 60 9.90 -20.86 2.78
CA LEU A 60 10.64 -19.94 3.64
C LEU A 60 9.86 -18.66 3.82
N THR A 61 9.81 -18.18 5.06
CA THR A 61 9.36 -16.82 5.35
C THR A 61 10.53 -15.85 5.43
N LEU A 62 10.27 -14.55 5.32
CA LEU A 62 11.30 -13.53 5.46
C LEU A 62 11.94 -13.57 6.87
N ALA A 63 11.12 -13.80 7.90
CA ALA A 63 11.56 -13.99 9.29
C ALA A 63 12.46 -15.23 9.51
N GLN A 64 12.42 -16.20 8.59
CA GLN A 64 13.18 -17.46 8.64
C GLN A 64 14.45 -17.45 7.77
N LEU A 65 14.71 -16.38 7.01
CA LEU A 65 15.91 -16.32 6.17
C LEU A 65 17.18 -16.45 7.03
N PRO A 66 18.18 -17.22 6.61
CA PRO A 66 19.50 -17.22 7.24
C PRO A 66 20.14 -15.82 7.26
N ASP A 67 20.94 -15.51 8.29
CA ASP A 67 21.59 -14.20 8.44
C ASP A 67 22.56 -13.88 7.29
N ASP A 68 23.30 -14.88 6.82
CA ASP A 68 24.23 -14.75 5.69
C ASP A 68 23.48 -14.46 4.38
N GLU A 69 22.32 -15.10 4.16
CA GLU A 69 21.49 -14.85 3.00
C GLU A 69 20.89 -13.43 3.04
N LEU A 70 20.37 -12.99 4.20
CA LEU A 70 19.83 -11.65 4.38
C LEU A 70 20.91 -10.58 4.22
N ALA A 71 22.10 -10.78 4.80
CA ALA A 71 23.23 -9.88 4.66
C ALA A 71 23.68 -9.78 3.19
N ARG A 72 23.75 -10.92 2.48
CA ARG A 72 24.11 -10.95 1.06
C ARG A 72 23.11 -10.23 0.16
N ILE A 73 21.81 -10.38 0.41
CA ILE A 73 20.75 -9.72 -0.37
C ILE A 73 20.78 -8.20 -0.17
N THR A 74 21.09 -7.75 1.04
CA THR A 74 21.04 -6.34 1.44
C THR A 74 22.40 -5.63 1.38
N ASP A 75 23.43 -6.33 0.90
CA ASP A 75 24.79 -5.81 0.83
C ASP A 75 24.87 -4.59 -0.09
N GLY A 76 25.67 -3.60 0.32
CA GLY A 76 25.86 -2.35 -0.43
C GLY A 76 24.70 -1.33 -0.37
N PHE A 77 23.61 -1.60 0.35
CA PHE A 77 22.49 -0.66 0.49
C PHE A 77 22.28 -0.17 1.92
N ASP A 78 21.79 1.05 2.14
CA ASP A 78 21.55 1.59 3.48
C ASP A 78 20.11 1.34 3.95
N MET A 79 19.15 1.43 3.04
CA MET A 79 17.72 1.27 3.27
C MET A 79 17.16 0.12 2.47
N ILE A 80 16.32 -0.71 3.08
CA ILE A 80 15.67 -1.85 2.45
C ILE A 80 14.17 -1.60 2.46
N TRP A 81 13.59 -1.48 1.26
CA TRP A 81 12.17 -1.37 1.06
C TRP A 81 11.60 -2.72 0.64
N PHE A 82 10.82 -3.34 1.53
CA PHE A 82 10.11 -4.58 1.25
C PHE A 82 8.72 -4.29 0.67
N MET A 83 8.63 -4.34 -0.66
CA MET A 83 7.35 -4.22 -1.36
C MET A 83 6.58 -5.54 -1.22
N GLY A 84 5.25 -5.44 -1.04
CA GLY A 84 4.34 -6.59 -1.06
C GLY A 84 4.40 -7.47 0.18
N ILE A 85 4.69 -6.88 1.35
CA ILE A 85 4.70 -7.62 2.62
C ILE A 85 3.32 -7.93 3.17
N TYR A 86 2.29 -7.20 2.74
CA TYR A 86 0.94 -7.34 3.26
C TYR A 86 0.24 -8.59 2.76
N GLU A 87 -0.73 -9.04 3.56
CA GLU A 87 -1.63 -10.13 3.21
C GLU A 87 -2.28 -9.89 1.83
N PRO A 88 -2.17 -10.84 0.88
CA PRO A 88 -2.74 -10.66 -0.45
C PRO A 88 -4.28 -10.65 -0.44
N SER A 89 -4.87 -9.68 -1.13
CA SER A 89 -6.33 -9.64 -1.34
C SER A 89 -6.78 -10.78 -2.26
N THR A 90 -7.84 -11.48 -1.85
CA THR A 90 -8.47 -12.50 -2.71
C THR A 90 -9.23 -11.83 -3.86
N ALA A 91 -9.93 -10.73 -3.57
CA ALA A 91 -10.68 -9.99 -4.59
C ALA A 91 -9.75 -9.39 -5.66
N ALA A 92 -8.63 -8.80 -5.27
CA ALA A 92 -7.66 -8.24 -6.20
C ALA A 92 -6.98 -9.33 -7.05
N ARG A 93 -6.69 -10.51 -6.47
CA ARG A 93 -6.20 -11.66 -7.25
C ARG A 93 -7.22 -12.10 -8.29
N ASN A 94 -8.49 -12.20 -7.92
CA ASN A 94 -9.56 -12.56 -8.85
C ASN A 94 -9.69 -11.52 -9.98
N SER A 95 -9.55 -10.24 -9.67
CA SER A 95 -9.48 -9.17 -10.68
C SER A 95 -8.33 -9.40 -11.65
N ALA A 96 -7.12 -9.69 -11.16
CA ALA A 96 -5.94 -9.98 -11.99
C ALA A 96 -6.11 -11.23 -12.87
N LEU A 97 -6.79 -12.27 -12.38
CA LEU A 97 -7.06 -13.50 -13.14
C LEU A 97 -7.96 -13.27 -14.35
N ASN A 98 -8.84 -12.25 -14.33
CA ASN A 98 -9.66 -11.91 -15.50
C ASN A 98 -8.81 -11.47 -16.72
N TYR A 99 -7.56 -11.05 -16.47
CA TYR A 99 -6.61 -10.59 -17.50
C TYR A 99 -5.51 -11.62 -17.78
N ILE A 100 -5.65 -12.87 -17.32
CA ILE A 100 -4.61 -13.90 -17.46
C ILE A 100 -4.15 -14.13 -18.91
N ASP A 101 -5.07 -14.00 -19.86
CA ASP A 101 -4.77 -14.16 -21.29
C ASP A 101 -3.82 -13.08 -21.83
N GLU A 102 -3.80 -11.89 -21.23
CA GLU A 102 -2.88 -10.81 -21.60
C GLU A 102 -1.44 -11.13 -21.20
N TYR A 103 -1.25 -11.94 -20.15
CA TYR A 103 0.06 -12.34 -19.66
C TYR A 103 0.68 -13.48 -20.47
N ARG A 104 -0.15 -14.37 -21.04
CA ARG A 104 0.28 -15.58 -21.77
C ARG A 104 1.24 -15.29 -22.93
N GLY A 105 1.12 -14.11 -23.56
CA GLY A 105 2.04 -13.71 -24.62
C GLY A 105 3.49 -13.54 -24.15
N LYS A 106 3.70 -13.16 -22.88
CA LYS A 106 5.03 -13.00 -22.26
C LYS A 106 5.44 -14.21 -21.44
N PHE A 107 4.46 -14.94 -20.91
CA PHE A 107 4.65 -16.12 -20.06
C PHE A 107 3.82 -17.28 -20.61
N PRO A 108 4.33 -18.00 -21.64
CA PRO A 108 3.57 -19.07 -22.30
C PRO A 108 3.24 -20.24 -21.36
N ASP A 109 4.06 -20.39 -20.32
CA ASP A 109 4.02 -21.48 -19.36
C ASP A 109 3.23 -21.08 -18.08
N LEU A 110 2.58 -19.92 -18.09
CA LEU A 110 1.93 -19.33 -16.92
C LEU A 110 0.84 -20.24 -16.34
N ASP A 111 1.02 -20.64 -15.08
CA ASP A 111 -0.02 -21.28 -14.29
C ASP A 111 -0.91 -20.19 -13.65
N PRO A 112 -2.24 -20.34 -13.60
CA PRO A 112 -3.09 -19.44 -12.82
C PRO A 112 -2.64 -19.23 -11.36
N ASP A 113 -1.95 -20.19 -10.75
CA ASP A 113 -1.41 -20.07 -9.40
C ASP A 113 -0.20 -19.12 -9.32
N ASP A 114 0.45 -18.81 -10.45
CA ASP A 114 1.48 -17.76 -10.53
C ASP A 114 0.88 -16.34 -10.51
N VAL A 115 -0.42 -16.20 -10.77
CA VAL A 115 -1.12 -14.91 -10.75
C VAL A 115 -1.50 -14.58 -9.31
N VAL A 116 -0.92 -13.49 -8.80
CA VAL A 116 -1.15 -12.99 -7.43
C VAL A 116 -1.76 -11.60 -7.45
N ALA A 117 -2.37 -11.20 -6.32
CA ALA A 117 -2.87 -9.84 -6.14
C ALA A 117 -1.75 -8.80 -6.26
N SER A 118 -2.10 -7.63 -6.80
CA SER A 118 -1.24 -6.45 -6.72
C SER A 118 -0.83 -6.18 -5.26
N PRO A 119 0.44 -5.87 -4.97
CA PRO A 119 0.86 -5.49 -3.62
C PRO A 119 0.29 -4.13 -3.20
N PHE A 120 -0.24 -3.34 -4.13
CA PHE A 120 -0.83 -2.02 -3.87
C PHE A 120 -2.35 -2.09 -3.64
N ALA A 121 -3.00 -3.21 -3.99
CA ALA A 121 -4.35 -3.51 -3.55
C ALA A 121 -4.33 -4.07 -2.12
N VAL A 122 -4.21 -3.16 -1.15
CA VAL A 122 -4.03 -3.52 0.27
C VAL A 122 -5.31 -4.13 0.84
N HIS A 123 -5.26 -5.41 1.23
CA HIS A 123 -6.34 -6.11 1.95
C HIS A 123 -6.39 -5.72 3.43
N SER A 124 -5.22 -5.71 4.05
CA SER A 124 -5.00 -5.34 5.44
C SER A 124 -3.56 -4.82 5.58
N TYR A 125 -3.33 -3.87 6.48
CA TYR A 125 -1.99 -3.41 6.84
C TYR A 125 -1.34 -4.34 7.87
N SER A 126 -1.45 -5.64 7.63
CA SER A 126 -0.84 -6.71 8.42
C SER A 126 0.11 -7.50 7.53
N PRO A 127 1.27 -7.95 8.04
CA PRO A 127 2.17 -8.77 7.26
C PRO A 127 1.48 -10.07 6.85
N SER A 128 1.75 -10.52 5.63
CA SER A 128 1.39 -11.84 5.17
C SER A 128 2.09 -12.90 6.04
N PRO A 129 1.43 -14.03 6.37
CA PRO A 129 2.06 -15.14 7.07
C PRO A 129 3.32 -15.71 6.36
N ASP A 130 3.41 -15.53 5.04
CA ASP A 130 4.59 -15.90 4.26
C ASP A 130 5.78 -14.96 4.52
N VAL A 131 5.55 -13.79 5.11
CA VAL A 131 6.58 -12.82 5.48
C VAL A 131 6.88 -12.92 6.97
N ALA A 132 5.86 -12.71 7.79
CA ALA A 132 5.86 -12.80 9.24
C ALA A 132 4.41 -13.00 9.75
N THR A 133 4.23 -13.81 10.79
CA THR A 133 2.93 -14.13 11.37
C THR A 133 2.31 -13.00 12.20
N SER A 134 3.12 -11.99 12.58
CA SER A 134 2.69 -10.82 13.32
C SER A 134 3.69 -9.68 13.16
N TRP A 135 3.27 -8.46 13.50
CA TRP A 135 4.19 -7.32 13.62
C TRP A 135 5.28 -7.52 14.66
N GLN A 136 4.99 -8.24 15.75
CA GLN A 136 6.02 -8.61 16.74
C GLN A 136 7.11 -9.49 16.10
N GLU A 137 6.72 -10.51 15.34
CA GLU A 137 7.69 -11.35 14.64
C GLU A 137 8.46 -10.55 13.58
N TRP A 138 7.79 -9.65 12.85
CA TRP A 138 8.42 -8.73 11.92
C TRP A 138 9.51 -7.89 12.60
N ASP A 139 9.20 -7.27 13.73
CA ASP A 139 10.15 -6.43 14.46
C ASP A 139 11.35 -7.24 14.96
N GLU A 140 11.10 -8.37 15.64
CA GLU A 140 12.14 -9.19 16.26
C GLU A 140 13.00 -9.96 15.25
N ARG A 141 12.41 -10.40 14.13
CA ARG A 141 13.05 -11.34 13.20
C ARG A 141 13.44 -10.72 11.86
N ILE A 142 13.11 -9.46 11.62
CA ILE A 142 13.46 -8.75 10.38
C ILE A 142 14.08 -7.41 10.72
N VAL A 143 13.34 -6.51 11.39
CA VAL A 143 13.80 -5.14 11.67
C VAL A 143 15.06 -5.15 12.55
N GLN A 144 15.04 -5.83 13.69
CA GLN A 144 16.20 -5.89 14.60
C GLN A 144 17.45 -6.50 13.94
N ARG A 145 17.26 -7.49 13.06
CA ARG A 145 18.36 -8.12 12.32
C ARG A 145 18.96 -7.16 11.30
N LEU A 146 18.13 -6.46 10.53
CA LEU A 146 18.59 -5.42 9.60
C LEU A 146 19.27 -4.26 10.32
N HIS A 147 18.74 -3.82 11.47
CA HIS A 147 19.38 -2.82 12.32
C HIS A 147 20.75 -3.27 12.82
N SER A 148 20.90 -4.55 13.20
CA SER A 148 22.20 -5.11 13.61
C SER A 148 23.25 -5.10 12.47
N MET A 149 22.78 -5.03 11.22
CA MET A 149 23.59 -4.88 10.00
C MET A 149 23.72 -3.40 9.55
N ASN A 150 23.34 -2.45 10.41
CA ASN A 150 23.30 -1.01 10.12
C ASN A 150 22.44 -0.66 8.89
N LYS A 151 21.35 -1.39 8.68
CA LYS A 151 20.36 -1.13 7.63
C LYS A 151 19.11 -0.48 8.22
N LYS A 152 18.38 0.24 7.39
CA LYS A 152 17.10 0.86 7.69
C LYS A 152 15.98 0.15 6.93
N VAL A 153 14.79 0.08 7.51
CA VAL A 153 13.64 -0.62 6.93
C VAL A 153 12.59 0.39 6.46
N VAL A 154 12.11 0.22 5.23
CA VAL A 154 11.06 1.06 4.64
C VAL A 154 9.86 0.20 4.25
N LEU A 155 8.65 0.68 4.61
CA LEU A 155 7.38 0.02 4.29
C LEU A 155 6.55 0.85 3.30
N ASP A 156 5.75 0.19 2.48
CA ASP A 156 4.74 0.86 1.65
C ASP A 156 3.56 1.33 2.50
N PHE A 157 3.00 2.49 2.18
CA PHE A 157 1.69 2.93 2.65
C PHE A 157 0.87 3.41 1.45
N VAL A 158 -0.34 2.90 1.28
CA VAL A 158 -1.21 3.19 0.12
C VAL A 158 -2.43 3.97 0.61
N PRO A 159 -2.35 5.31 0.68
CA PRO A 159 -3.43 6.13 1.23
C PRO A 159 -4.62 6.28 0.27
N ASN A 160 -4.42 6.21 -1.05
CA ASN A 160 -5.48 6.59 -2.00
C ASN A 160 -6.63 5.58 -2.10
N HIS A 161 -6.30 4.30 -2.05
CA HIS A 161 -7.21 3.22 -2.37
C HIS A 161 -6.86 1.99 -1.54
N VAL A 162 -7.81 1.07 -1.42
CA VAL A 162 -7.64 -0.22 -0.74
C VAL A 162 -8.18 -1.34 -1.61
N ALA A 163 -7.91 -2.60 -1.26
CA ALA A 163 -8.49 -3.72 -1.98
C ALA A 163 -10.02 -3.77 -1.82
N PRO A 164 -10.76 -4.39 -2.77
CA PRO A 164 -12.20 -4.57 -2.68
C PRO A 164 -12.65 -5.32 -1.42
N ASP A 165 -11.85 -6.26 -0.92
CA ASP A 165 -12.15 -7.05 0.28
C ASP A 165 -11.50 -6.47 1.56
N HIS A 166 -11.02 -5.23 1.54
CA HIS A 166 -10.55 -4.55 2.76
C HIS A 166 -11.72 -4.34 3.75
N GLN A 167 -11.44 -4.48 5.06
CA GLN A 167 -12.47 -4.41 6.12
C GLN A 167 -13.33 -3.14 6.05
N TRP A 168 -12.71 -1.98 5.80
CA TRP A 168 -13.40 -0.70 5.67
C TRP A 168 -14.51 -0.70 4.62
N VAL A 169 -14.40 -1.49 3.55
CA VAL A 169 -15.43 -1.52 2.50
C VAL A 169 -16.77 -2.05 3.01
N ASN A 170 -16.73 -2.97 3.99
CA ASN A 170 -17.93 -3.59 4.55
C ASN A 170 -18.34 -2.97 5.89
N GLU A 171 -17.38 -2.63 6.74
CA GLU A 171 -17.62 -2.13 8.10
C GLU A 171 -17.86 -0.62 8.14
N ASN A 172 -17.28 0.13 7.19
CA ASN A 172 -17.34 1.60 7.09
C ASN A 172 -17.66 2.02 5.66
N PRO A 173 -18.87 1.75 5.13
CA PRO A 173 -19.22 2.08 3.76
C PRO A 173 -19.05 3.57 3.41
N GLU A 174 -19.05 4.45 4.41
CA GLU A 174 -18.76 5.88 4.30
C GLU A 174 -17.28 6.23 4.00
N TYR A 175 -16.36 5.27 4.13
CA TYR A 175 -14.93 5.43 3.85
C TYR A 175 -14.59 5.26 2.37
N VAL A 176 -15.50 4.72 1.56
CA VAL A 176 -15.31 4.53 0.13
C VAL A 176 -16.25 5.42 -0.67
N VAL A 177 -15.83 5.80 -1.88
CA VAL A 177 -16.69 6.55 -2.80
C VAL A 177 -17.75 5.60 -3.35
N THR A 178 -19.03 5.93 -3.11
CA THR A 178 -20.17 5.16 -3.57
C THR A 178 -21.18 6.03 -4.30
N PHE A 179 -21.95 5.40 -5.17
CA PHE A 179 -23.07 6.02 -5.87
C PHE A 179 -24.20 5.00 -6.04
N THR A 180 -25.39 5.51 -6.34
CA THR A 180 -26.53 4.67 -6.70
C THR A 180 -26.30 4.01 -8.07
N PRO A 181 -26.91 2.85 -8.35
CA PRO A 181 -26.83 2.22 -9.67
C PRO A 181 -27.36 3.12 -10.81
N GLU A 182 -28.26 4.06 -10.51
CA GLU A 182 -28.76 5.04 -11.48
C GLU A 182 -27.69 6.09 -11.80
N GLU A 183 -27.04 6.66 -10.79
CA GLU A 183 -25.92 7.59 -10.98
C GLU A 183 -24.74 6.93 -11.72
N ALA A 184 -24.49 5.65 -11.44
CA ALA A 184 -23.43 4.85 -12.06
C ALA A 184 -23.52 4.80 -13.59
N GLN A 185 -24.73 4.92 -14.17
CA GLN A 185 -24.95 4.89 -15.62
C GLN A 185 -24.28 6.05 -16.37
N ASN A 186 -23.88 7.12 -15.65
CA ASN A 186 -23.14 8.24 -16.24
C ASN A 186 -21.63 7.99 -16.33
N TYR A 187 -21.13 6.91 -15.75
CA TYR A 187 -19.70 6.59 -15.70
C TYR A 187 -19.36 5.40 -16.60
N ASN A 188 -18.09 5.29 -16.96
CA ASN A 188 -17.59 4.13 -17.68
C ASN A 188 -17.57 2.89 -16.76
N GLN A 189 -17.76 1.70 -17.35
CA GLN A 189 -17.86 0.44 -16.60
C GLN A 189 -16.58 0.07 -15.82
N PHE A 190 -15.43 0.66 -16.19
CA PHE A 190 -14.17 0.45 -15.48
C PHE A 190 -14.01 1.35 -14.24
N GLU A 191 -14.89 2.33 -14.06
CA GLU A 191 -14.81 3.27 -12.94
C GLU A 191 -15.39 2.71 -11.65
N TYR A 192 -16.17 1.63 -11.74
CA TYR A 192 -16.88 1.09 -10.58
C TYR A 192 -17.18 -0.40 -10.70
N GLU A 193 -17.54 -0.98 -9.56
CA GLU A 193 -18.18 -2.29 -9.49
C GLU A 193 -19.53 -2.19 -8.78
N LEU A 194 -20.49 -3.02 -9.20
CA LEU A 194 -21.77 -3.16 -8.52
C LEU A 194 -21.65 -4.17 -7.39
N ARG A 195 -22.07 -3.77 -6.20
CA ARG A 195 -22.18 -4.64 -5.03
C ARG A 195 -23.59 -4.70 -4.51
N ASN A 196 -23.97 -5.91 -4.10
CA ASN A 196 -25.21 -6.14 -3.38
C ASN A 196 -24.93 -5.98 -1.89
N GLY A 197 -25.68 -5.09 -1.25
CA GLY A 197 -25.76 -4.95 0.19
C GLY A 197 -26.50 -6.13 0.83
N PRO A 198 -26.36 -6.31 2.15
CA PRO A 198 -26.97 -7.41 2.88
C PRO A 198 -28.50 -7.41 2.82
N ASN A 199 -29.13 -6.27 2.50
CA ASN A 199 -30.58 -6.13 2.41
C ASN A 199 -31.10 -6.21 0.96
N GLY A 200 -30.25 -6.56 -0.01
CA GLY A 200 -30.58 -6.60 -1.43
C GLY A 200 -30.60 -5.24 -2.12
N ASP A 201 -30.21 -4.17 -1.41
CA ASP A 201 -29.89 -2.89 -2.02
C ASP A 201 -28.62 -3.02 -2.87
N GLN A 202 -28.60 -2.41 -4.05
CA GLN A 202 -27.41 -2.40 -4.89
C GLN A 202 -26.73 -1.03 -4.81
N LYS A 203 -25.40 -1.03 -4.70
CA LYS A 203 -24.56 0.16 -4.72
C LYS A 203 -23.45 -0.02 -5.74
N ALA A 204 -23.03 1.08 -6.35
CA ALA A 204 -21.81 1.12 -7.12
C ALA A 204 -20.68 1.68 -6.26
N ILE A 205 -19.54 1.00 -6.24
CA ILE A 205 -18.33 1.41 -5.52
C ILE A 205 -17.30 1.81 -6.55
N ALA A 206 -16.74 3.01 -6.41
CA ALA A 206 -15.72 3.52 -7.33
C ALA A 206 -14.41 2.76 -7.19
N HIS A 207 -13.76 2.47 -8.31
CA HIS A 207 -12.39 1.97 -8.33
C HIS A 207 -11.38 3.09 -8.06
N GLY A 208 -10.23 2.73 -7.48
CA GLY A 208 -9.11 3.66 -7.34
C GLY A 208 -8.65 4.16 -8.71
N LYS A 209 -8.18 5.41 -8.79
CA LYS A 209 -7.71 5.98 -10.06
C LYS A 209 -6.66 7.08 -9.91
N ASP A 210 -5.96 7.33 -11.02
CA ASP A 210 -5.20 8.56 -11.28
C ASP A 210 -5.59 9.10 -12.66
N GLY A 211 -6.36 10.18 -12.68
CA GLY A 211 -6.94 10.76 -13.89
C GLY A 211 -7.92 9.80 -14.58
N LEU A 212 -7.58 9.40 -15.81
CA LEU A 212 -8.41 8.49 -16.64
C LEU A 212 -7.99 7.02 -16.52
N SER A 213 -7.08 6.68 -15.60
CA SER A 213 -6.62 5.30 -15.37
C SER A 213 -7.31 4.71 -14.16
N PHE A 214 -8.18 3.72 -14.38
CA PHE A 214 -8.95 3.06 -13.32
C PHE A 214 -8.33 1.71 -12.94
N TRP A 215 -8.24 1.44 -11.64
CA TRP A 215 -7.61 0.25 -11.07
C TRP A 215 -8.68 -0.70 -10.53
N THR A 216 -9.14 -1.63 -11.38
CA THR A 216 -10.25 -2.56 -11.11
C THR A 216 -9.98 -3.58 -10.00
N ASP A 217 -8.78 -3.61 -9.45
CA ASP A 217 -8.36 -4.42 -8.32
C ASP A 217 -8.36 -3.63 -7.00
N THR A 218 -8.87 -2.39 -7.00
CA THR A 218 -8.90 -1.47 -5.85
C THR A 218 -10.20 -0.69 -5.77
N VAL A 219 -10.53 -0.14 -4.61
CA VAL A 219 -11.65 0.79 -4.40
C VAL A 219 -11.14 2.15 -3.90
N GLN A 220 -11.78 3.22 -4.36
CA GLN A 220 -11.38 4.59 -4.06
C GLN A 220 -11.84 4.99 -2.65
N LEU A 221 -10.91 5.50 -1.85
CA LEU A 221 -11.18 6.04 -0.53
C LEU A 221 -11.76 7.46 -0.63
N ASN A 222 -12.69 7.77 0.27
CA ASN A 222 -13.42 9.02 0.32
C ASN A 222 -12.79 10.02 1.31
N TYR A 223 -11.83 10.81 0.85
CA TYR A 223 -11.13 11.78 1.70
C TYR A 223 -11.97 13.02 2.08
N ALA A 224 -13.21 13.15 1.59
CA ALA A 224 -14.15 14.12 2.15
C ALA A 224 -14.67 13.70 3.54
N ASN A 225 -14.46 12.45 3.95
CA ASN A 225 -14.85 11.93 5.26
C ASN A 225 -13.73 12.15 6.31
N PRO A 226 -13.94 12.94 7.37
CA PRO A 226 -12.93 13.17 8.40
C PRO A 226 -12.59 11.92 9.22
N ASP A 227 -13.52 10.97 9.40
CA ASP A 227 -13.27 9.74 10.15
C ASP A 227 -12.30 8.80 9.40
N LEU A 228 -12.35 8.83 8.06
CA LEU A 228 -11.37 8.16 7.22
C LEU A 228 -9.98 8.81 7.32
N GLN A 229 -9.91 10.15 7.32
CA GLN A 229 -8.64 10.87 7.48
C GLN A 229 -7.96 10.48 8.80
N GLU A 230 -8.72 10.44 9.90
CA GLU A 230 -8.21 10.01 11.20
C GLU A 230 -7.79 8.54 11.16
N SER A 231 -8.60 7.65 10.56
CA SER A 231 -8.27 6.22 10.44
C SER A 231 -6.97 5.99 9.66
N GLN A 232 -6.74 6.75 8.59
CA GLN A 232 -5.51 6.69 7.79
C GLN A 232 -4.30 7.25 8.54
N LEU A 233 -4.48 8.32 9.31
CA LEU A 233 -3.43 8.84 10.20
C LEU A 233 -3.02 7.77 11.23
N GLN A 234 -3.99 7.14 11.90
CA GLN A 234 -3.71 6.07 12.85
C GLN A 234 -3.01 4.89 12.18
N GLN A 235 -3.41 4.53 10.96
CA GLN A 235 -2.76 3.47 10.20
C GLN A 235 -1.30 3.79 9.86
N ALA A 236 -1.01 5.02 9.41
CA ALA A 236 0.34 5.46 9.13
C ALA A 236 1.22 5.52 10.39
N LEU A 237 0.64 5.98 11.51
CA LEU A 237 1.32 6.00 12.81
C LEU A 237 1.63 4.59 13.30
N GLU A 238 0.71 3.64 13.15
CA GLU A 238 0.97 2.23 13.48
C GLU A 238 2.11 1.66 12.65
N LEU A 239 2.07 1.82 11.32
CA LEU A 239 3.14 1.34 10.44
C LEU A 239 4.51 1.94 10.81
N SER A 240 4.55 3.21 11.23
CA SER A 240 5.79 3.88 11.63
C SER A 240 6.46 3.25 12.85
N ARG A 241 5.74 2.45 13.65
CA ARG A 241 6.31 1.70 14.78
C ARG A 241 7.17 0.50 14.33
N HIS A 242 6.98 0.04 13.09
CA HIS A 242 7.57 -1.18 12.54
C HIS A 242 8.61 -0.92 11.44
N CYS A 243 9.02 0.34 11.25
CA CYS A 243 9.97 0.73 10.21
C CYS A 243 10.71 2.02 10.54
N ASP A 244 11.75 2.32 9.76
CA ASP A 244 12.50 3.58 9.83
C ASP A 244 11.99 4.62 8.83
N GLY A 245 11.04 4.26 7.97
CA GLY A 245 10.49 5.13 6.96
C GLY A 245 9.32 4.50 6.22
N VAL A 246 8.48 5.36 5.66
CA VAL A 246 7.31 4.93 4.88
C VAL A 246 7.41 5.51 3.48
N ARG A 247 7.24 4.65 2.47
CA ARG A 247 7.06 5.06 1.07
C ARG A 247 5.55 5.20 0.83
N CYS A 248 5.09 6.42 0.63
CA CYS A 248 3.68 6.71 0.39
C CYS A 248 3.35 6.59 -1.10
N ASP A 249 2.56 5.59 -1.47
CA ASP A 249 2.04 5.40 -2.82
C ASP A 249 1.05 6.50 -3.20
N MET A 250 1.16 7.04 -4.41
CA MET A 250 0.23 8.05 -4.95
C MET A 250 -0.14 9.19 -3.97
N ALA A 251 0.82 9.63 -3.14
CA ALA A 251 0.57 10.58 -2.04
C ALA A 251 -0.02 11.94 -2.50
N HIS A 252 0.09 12.27 -3.79
CA HIS A 252 -0.48 13.48 -4.36
C HIS A 252 -2.00 13.41 -4.58
N LEU A 253 -2.59 12.22 -4.74
CA LEU A 253 -4.04 12.02 -4.90
C LEU A 253 -4.84 12.33 -3.63
N MET A 254 -4.10 12.48 -2.55
CA MET A 254 -4.52 12.82 -1.20
C MET A 254 -4.80 14.31 -1.03
N LEU A 255 -4.27 15.13 -1.92
CA LEU A 255 -4.42 16.58 -1.88
C LEU A 255 -5.82 16.95 -2.38
N SER A 256 -6.49 17.89 -1.71
CA SER A 256 -7.86 18.29 -2.04
C SER A 256 -8.04 18.67 -3.52
N ASN A 257 -7.06 19.35 -4.11
CA ASN A 257 -7.09 19.73 -5.53
C ASN A 257 -6.97 18.55 -6.49
N ALA A 258 -6.32 17.45 -6.10
CA ALA A 258 -6.23 16.24 -6.88
C ALA A 258 -7.49 15.40 -6.69
N PHE A 259 -7.98 15.29 -5.45
CA PHE A 259 -9.22 14.60 -5.12
C PHE A 259 -10.43 15.23 -5.81
N GLU A 260 -10.56 16.56 -5.85
CA GLU A 260 -11.66 17.25 -6.55
C GLU A 260 -11.65 17.05 -8.08
N ARG A 261 -10.50 16.67 -8.66
CA ARG A 261 -10.36 16.45 -10.11
C ARG A 261 -10.53 15.00 -10.53
N ASN A 262 -10.46 14.08 -9.56
CA ASN A 262 -10.57 12.64 -9.76
C ASN A 262 -11.93 12.20 -9.25
#